data_AF-A0A955RFC4-F1
#
_entry.id   AF-A0A955RFC4-F1
#
_cell.length_a   1.000
_cell.length_b   1.000
_cell.length_c   1.000
_cell.angle_alpha   90.00
_cell.angle_beta   90.00
_cell.angle_gamma   90.00
#
_symmetry.space_group_name_H-M   'P 1'
#
loop_
_entity.id
_entity.type
_entity.pdbx_description
1 polymer ?
#
loop_
_entity_poly.entity_id
_entity_poly.type
_entity_poly.pdbx_seq_one_letter_code
_entity_poly.pdbx_strand_id
1 'polypeptide(L)'
;MKEMLILGAGTGGSLMANLLSRALPSGWRVTVVDRDDRHLYQPGLLFVPFGAPTHELIRSRRSLLDPEVRFVTAEIDRIDPTQKTVALQGGERLRYDVLIIATGTVVRPEQTQGLTGQGWQETASDFYTVEGAEAAARILERLDRGRLVVNIVEMPIKCPVAPLEFAFLADAYLTERGVRDRIEIVYATPLDGA
;
A
#
# COMPACT_ATOMS: atom_id res chain seq x y z
N MET A 1 33.73 -6.54 3.53
CA MET A 1 32.34 -6.64 4.04
C MET A 1 31.46 -6.92 2.84
N LYS A 2 30.58 -7.92 2.90
CA LYS A 2 29.63 -8.24 1.85
C LYS A 2 28.34 -7.44 2.04
N GLU A 3 27.71 -7.02 0.95
CA GLU A 3 26.56 -6.12 0.97
C GLU A 3 25.27 -6.85 0.57
N MET A 4 24.32 -6.91 1.51
CA MET A 4 22.93 -7.31 1.28
C MET A 4 22.10 -6.03 1.13
N LEU A 5 21.63 -5.75 -0.09
CA LEU A 5 20.85 -4.56 -0.38
C LEU A 5 19.37 -4.93 -0.59
N ILE A 6 18.49 -4.22 0.09
CA ILE A 6 17.04 -4.41 0.01
C ILE A 6 16.41 -3.10 -0.48
N LEU A 7 15.65 -3.18 -1.56
CA LEU A 7 14.94 -2.05 -2.16
C LEU A 7 13.49 -2.07 -1.72
N GLY A 8 13.07 -1.07 -0.96
CA GLY A 8 11.77 -0.99 -0.32
C GLY A 8 11.80 -1.50 1.13
N ALA A 9 11.24 -0.72 2.03
CA ALA A 9 11.04 -1.01 3.46
C ALA A 9 9.54 -1.06 3.79
N GLY A 10 8.75 -1.61 2.85
CA GLY A 10 7.40 -2.09 3.12
C GLY A 10 7.42 -3.41 3.88
N THR A 11 6.29 -4.11 3.96
CA THR A 11 6.17 -5.35 4.77
C THR A 11 7.23 -6.40 4.44
N GLY A 12 7.42 -6.72 3.16
CA GLY A 12 8.41 -7.71 2.74
C GLY A 12 9.85 -7.27 2.99
N GLY A 13 10.17 -6.01 2.70
CA GLY A 13 11.52 -5.47 2.87
C GLY A 13 11.96 -5.43 4.32
N SER A 14 11.10 -4.90 5.22
CA SER A 14 11.40 -4.85 6.65
C SER A 14 11.50 -6.25 7.28
N LEU A 15 10.62 -7.18 6.89
CA LEU A 15 10.70 -8.56 7.35
C LEU A 15 12.02 -9.21 6.95
N MET A 16 12.39 -9.11 5.67
CA MET A 16 13.65 -9.66 5.18
C MET A 16 14.86 -9.01 5.84
N ALA A 17 14.85 -7.68 6.02
CA ALA A 17 15.94 -6.97 6.67
C ALA A 17 16.19 -7.48 8.10
N ASN A 18 15.13 -7.59 8.90
CA ASN A 18 15.22 -8.03 10.29
C ASN A 18 15.67 -9.48 10.41
N LEU A 19 15.12 -10.37 9.57
CA LEU A 19 15.52 -11.78 9.56
C LEU A 19 16.98 -11.95 9.13
N LEU A 20 17.39 -11.26 8.06
CA LEU A 20 18.74 -11.37 7.52
C LEU A 20 19.79 -10.73 8.42
N SER A 21 19.47 -9.61 9.09
CA SER A 21 20.40 -8.97 10.03
C SER A 21 20.85 -9.93 11.13
N ARG A 22 19.92 -10.78 11.60
CA ARG A 22 20.17 -11.76 12.67
C ARG A 22 20.77 -13.06 12.17
N ALA A 23 20.44 -13.48 10.95
CA ALA A 23 20.82 -14.78 10.41
C ALA A 23 22.16 -14.76 9.66
N LEU A 24 22.56 -13.62 9.09
CA LEU A 24 23.80 -13.54 8.32
C LEU A 24 25.03 -13.57 9.24
N PRO A 25 26.11 -14.27 8.85
CA PRO A 25 27.32 -14.30 9.65
C PRO A 25 28.05 -12.96 9.65
N SER A 26 29.01 -12.81 10.55
CA SER A 26 29.87 -11.63 10.60
C SER A 26 30.52 -11.34 9.23
N GLY A 27 30.68 -10.05 8.94
CA GLY A 27 31.23 -9.59 7.66
C GLY A 27 30.19 -9.33 6.57
N TRP A 28 28.89 -9.54 6.84
CA TRP A 28 27.79 -9.00 6.04
C TRP A 28 27.25 -7.69 6.63
N ARG A 29 26.74 -6.83 5.75
CA ARG A 29 25.97 -5.64 6.10
C ARG A 29 24.62 -5.69 5.38
N VAL A 30 23.55 -5.48 6.12
CA VAL A 30 22.20 -5.33 5.57
C VAL A 30 21.88 -3.85 5.43
N THR A 31 21.59 -3.42 4.21
CA THR A 31 21.14 -2.05 3.91
C THR A 31 19.75 -2.11 3.28
N VAL A 32 18.83 -1.28 3.80
CA VAL A 32 17.48 -1.11 3.23
C VAL A 32 17.33 0.32 2.74
N VAL A 33 16.79 0.49 1.54
CA VAL A 33 16.51 1.79 0.94
C VAL A 33 15.01 1.97 0.78
N ASP A 34 14.46 3.09 1.24
CA ASP A 34 13.09 3.51 0.95
C ASP A 34 13.03 5.04 0.88
N ARG A 35 11.99 5.58 0.25
CA ARG A 35 11.88 7.01 -0.06
C ARG A 35 11.62 7.89 1.17
N ASP A 36 11.02 7.34 2.22
CA ASP A 36 10.64 8.07 3.43
C ASP A 36 10.61 7.14 4.66
N ASP A 37 10.41 7.68 5.87
CA ASP A 37 10.36 6.92 7.12
C ASP A 37 8.94 6.50 7.58
N ARG A 38 7.91 6.56 6.73
CA ARG A 38 6.51 6.24 7.06
C ARG A 38 6.08 4.85 6.60
N HIS A 39 6.19 3.85 7.47
CA HIS A 39 5.64 2.51 7.22
C HIS A 39 4.13 2.51 7.38
N LEU A 40 3.40 2.23 6.29
CA LEU A 40 1.95 2.12 6.30
C LEU A 40 1.50 0.66 6.39
N TYR A 41 0.74 0.32 7.43
CA TYR A 41 0.00 -0.94 7.52
C TYR A 41 -1.21 -0.92 6.59
N GLN A 42 -0.95 -1.19 5.30
CA GLN A 42 -1.93 -1.10 4.22
C GLN A 42 -3.23 -1.90 4.44
N PRO A 43 -3.23 -3.11 5.03
CA PRO A 43 -4.48 -3.84 5.30
C PRO A 43 -5.46 -3.05 6.18
N GLY A 44 -4.95 -2.18 7.07
CA GLY A 44 -5.78 -1.34 7.92
C GLY A 44 -6.59 -0.29 7.16
N LEU A 45 -6.19 0.08 5.94
CA LEU A 45 -6.91 1.07 5.13
C LEU A 45 -8.35 0.65 4.82
N LEU A 46 -8.61 -0.66 4.76
CA LEU A 46 -9.96 -1.21 4.56
C LEU A 46 -10.95 -0.73 5.64
N PHE A 47 -10.48 -0.48 6.86
CA PHE A 47 -11.33 -0.10 7.99
C PHE A 47 -11.49 1.42 8.15
N VAL A 48 -10.66 2.22 7.49
CA VAL A 48 -10.72 3.70 7.57
C VAL A 48 -12.07 4.25 7.08
N PRO A 49 -12.67 3.76 5.97
CA PRO A 49 -14.00 4.15 5.52
C PRO A 49 -15.10 3.93 6.56
N PHE A 50 -14.84 3.07 7.55
CA PHE A 50 -15.77 2.67 8.60
C PHE A 50 -15.36 3.17 9.99
N GLY A 51 -14.46 4.17 10.05
CA GLY A 51 -14.13 4.90 11.29
C GLY A 51 -12.77 4.56 11.91
N ALA A 52 -11.96 3.69 11.32
CA ALA A 52 -10.61 3.44 11.83
C ALA A 52 -9.69 4.66 11.61
N PRO A 53 -8.89 5.06 12.61
CA PRO A 53 -8.02 6.23 12.48
C PRO A 53 -6.75 5.94 11.66
N THR A 54 -6.52 6.72 10.60
CA THR A 54 -5.34 6.59 9.73
C THR A 54 -4.00 6.66 10.49
N HIS A 55 -3.90 7.53 11.50
CA HIS A 55 -2.64 7.76 12.21
C HIS A 55 -2.14 6.51 12.98
N GLU A 56 -3.05 5.60 13.35
CA GLU A 56 -2.67 4.34 13.98
C GLU A 56 -2.01 3.36 12.99
N LEU A 57 -2.26 3.52 11.69
CA LEU A 57 -1.74 2.65 10.63
C LEU A 57 -0.32 3.02 10.20
N ILE A 58 0.22 4.15 10.69
CA ILE A 58 1.52 4.66 10.28
C ILE A 58 2.51 4.54 11.44
N ARG A 59 3.68 3.98 11.16
CA ARG A 59 4.81 3.89 12.09
C ARG A 59 6.11 4.33 11.42
N SER A 60 7.12 4.67 12.21
CA SER A 60 8.46 4.93 11.68
C SER A 60 9.05 3.63 11.14
N ARG A 61 9.55 3.61 9.90
CA ARG A 61 10.26 2.46 9.35
C ARG A 61 11.50 2.14 10.18
N ARG A 62 12.27 3.16 10.59
CA ARG A 62 13.43 2.99 11.47
C ARG A 62 13.05 2.26 12.76
N SER A 63 11.90 2.60 13.36
CA SER A 63 11.44 1.94 14.59
C SER A 63 11.07 0.46 14.42
N LEU A 64 10.79 0.03 13.18
CA LEU A 64 10.42 -1.35 12.85
C LEU A 64 11.61 -2.20 12.37
N LEU A 65 12.75 -1.56 12.11
CA LEU A 65 13.96 -2.23 11.66
C LEU A 65 14.85 -2.58 12.85
N ASP A 66 15.57 -3.70 12.72
CA ASP A 66 16.61 -4.10 13.65
C ASP A 66 17.70 -3.00 13.71
N PRO A 67 18.20 -2.60 14.90
CA PRO A 67 19.17 -1.51 15.02
C PRO A 67 20.45 -1.70 14.20
N GLU A 68 20.82 -2.94 13.86
CA GLU A 68 21.98 -3.25 13.03
C GLU A 68 21.75 -3.03 11.52
N VAL A 69 20.48 -2.88 11.10
CA VAL A 69 20.13 -2.60 9.71
C VAL A 69 20.45 -1.14 9.36
N ARG A 70 21.24 -0.93 8.31
CA ARG A 70 21.46 0.40 7.75
C ARG A 70 20.22 0.83 6.95
N PHE A 71 19.44 1.77 7.47
CA PHE A 71 18.33 2.36 6.73
C PHE A 71 18.73 3.66 6.02
N VAL A 72 18.60 3.67 4.69
CA VAL A 72 18.87 4.80 3.81
C VAL A 72 17.54 5.37 3.32
N THR A 73 17.32 6.67 3.57
CA THR A 73 16.15 7.38 3.06
C THR A 73 16.52 8.06 1.75
N ALA A 74 16.10 7.48 0.63
CA ALA A 74 16.38 7.98 -0.71
C ALA A 74 15.42 7.39 -1.74
N GLU A 75 15.20 8.13 -2.83
CA GLU A 75 14.51 7.60 -4.00
C GLU A 75 15.45 6.71 -4.82
N ILE A 76 14.96 5.53 -5.20
CA ILE A 76 15.70 4.59 -6.04
C ILE A 76 15.48 4.97 -7.51
N ASP A 77 16.56 5.11 -8.27
CA ASP A 77 16.51 5.48 -9.69
C ASP A 77 16.66 4.26 -10.60
N ARG A 78 17.82 3.58 -10.55
CA ARG A 78 18.13 2.51 -11.51
C ARG A 78 18.96 1.38 -10.90
N ILE A 79 18.59 0.15 -11.24
CA ILE A 79 19.40 -1.04 -10.95
C ILE A 79 20.32 -1.31 -12.15
N ASP A 80 21.62 -1.43 -11.90
CA ASP A 80 22.61 -1.89 -12.86
C ASP A 80 23.06 -3.32 -12.46
N PRO A 81 22.53 -4.36 -13.10
CA PRO A 81 22.85 -5.75 -12.76
C PRO A 81 24.25 -6.17 -13.21
N THR A 82 24.81 -5.52 -14.24
CA THR A 82 26.16 -5.82 -14.74
C THR A 82 27.22 -5.34 -13.77
N GLN A 83 27.07 -4.11 -13.28
CA GLN A 83 27.98 -3.53 -12.28
C GLN A 83 27.62 -3.92 -10.83
N LYS A 84 26.48 -4.58 -10.62
CA LYS A 84 25.89 -4.88 -9.32
C LYS A 84 25.77 -3.65 -8.43
N THR A 85 25.17 -2.60 -8.99
CA THR A 85 24.91 -1.35 -8.26
C THR A 85 23.46 -0.89 -8.40
N VAL A 86 23.02 -0.07 -7.45
CA VAL A 86 21.75 0.66 -7.49
C VAL A 86 22.07 2.14 -7.41
N ALA A 87 21.65 2.90 -8.42
CA ALA A 87 21.70 4.35 -8.40
C ALA A 87 20.51 4.90 -7.63
N LEU A 88 20.78 5.88 -6.77
CA LEU A 88 19.78 6.66 -6.06
C LEU A 88 19.62 8.02 -6.76
N GLN A 89 18.46 8.64 -6.60
CA GLN A 89 18.31 10.05 -6.98
C GLN A 89 19.32 10.90 -6.19
N GLY A 90 19.99 11.83 -6.86
CA GLY A 90 21.11 12.60 -6.29
C GLY A 90 22.50 12.03 -6.60
N GLY A 91 22.59 10.89 -7.30
CA GLY A 91 23.83 10.39 -7.91
C GLY A 91 24.64 9.41 -7.05
N GLU A 92 24.24 9.15 -5.81
CA GLU A 92 24.82 8.08 -4.98
C GLU A 92 24.59 6.72 -5.63
N ARG A 93 25.57 5.82 -5.52
CA ARG A 93 25.48 4.44 -6.00
C ARG A 93 25.80 3.47 -4.87
N LEU A 94 24.89 2.54 -4.63
CA LEU A 94 25.04 1.46 -3.66
C LEU A 94 25.44 0.18 -4.38
N ARG A 95 26.55 -0.44 -3.97
CA ARG A 95 26.96 -1.77 -4.43
C ARG A 95 26.20 -2.84 -3.65
N TYR A 96 25.94 -3.97 -4.30
CA TYR A 96 25.41 -5.16 -3.64
C TYR A 96 26.16 -6.44 -4.06
N ASP A 97 26.23 -7.40 -3.16
CA ASP A 97 26.57 -8.79 -3.48
C ASP A 97 25.28 -9.62 -3.64
N VAL A 98 24.24 -9.30 -2.88
CA VAL A 98 22.87 -9.83 -3.01
C VAL A 98 21.87 -8.68 -2.99
N LEU A 99 20.89 -8.73 -3.89
CA LEU A 99 19.84 -7.73 -4.02
C LEU A 99 18.47 -8.36 -3.79
N ILE A 100 17.66 -7.77 -2.92
CA ILE A 100 16.24 -8.08 -2.75
C ILE A 100 15.42 -6.89 -3.25
N ILE A 101 14.48 -7.16 -4.16
CA ILE A 101 13.54 -6.15 -4.65
C ILE A 101 12.20 -6.36 -3.94
N ALA A 102 11.89 -5.46 -3.00
CA ALA A 102 10.69 -5.47 -2.18
C ALA A 102 9.93 -4.13 -2.28
N THR A 103 9.95 -3.52 -3.48
CA THR A 103 9.39 -2.20 -3.76
C THR A 103 7.86 -2.14 -3.79
N GLY A 104 7.20 -3.30 -3.78
CA GLY A 104 5.74 -3.41 -3.77
C GLY A 104 5.08 -2.93 -5.06
N THR A 105 3.81 -2.54 -4.94
CA THR A 105 3.02 -1.98 -6.05
C THR A 105 2.45 -0.63 -5.65
N VAL A 106 1.99 0.12 -6.65
CA VAL A 106 1.44 1.46 -6.50
C VAL A 106 0.10 1.53 -7.23
N VAL A 107 -0.86 2.24 -6.63
CA VAL A 107 -2.19 2.44 -7.23
C VAL A 107 -2.09 3.55 -8.26
N ARG A 108 -2.78 3.39 -9.39
CA ARG A 108 -2.66 4.25 -10.58
C ARG A 108 -4.03 4.55 -11.20
N PRO A 109 -4.95 5.21 -10.47
CA PRO A 109 -6.30 5.46 -11.00
C PRO A 109 -6.27 6.30 -12.29
N GLU A 110 -5.25 7.14 -12.47
CA GLU A 110 -5.03 7.95 -13.68
C GLU A 110 -4.75 7.12 -14.94
N GLN A 111 -4.38 5.84 -14.81
CA GLN A 111 -4.20 4.95 -15.96
C GLN A 111 -5.53 4.41 -16.50
N THR A 112 -6.63 4.58 -15.77
CA THR A 112 -7.98 4.22 -16.23
C THR A 112 -8.68 5.44 -16.78
N GLN A 113 -8.98 5.43 -18.08
CA GLN A 113 -9.67 6.53 -18.74
C GLN A 113 -11.00 6.86 -18.06
N GLY A 114 -11.15 8.11 -17.61
CA GLY A 114 -12.37 8.61 -16.98
C GLY A 114 -12.47 8.37 -15.46
N LEU A 115 -11.55 7.61 -14.84
CA LEU A 115 -11.66 7.27 -13.42
C LEU A 115 -11.36 8.46 -12.48
N THR A 116 -10.35 9.27 -12.81
CA THR A 116 -9.97 10.47 -12.03
C THR A 116 -10.69 11.73 -12.50
N GLY A 117 -11.86 11.57 -13.14
CA GLY A 117 -12.66 12.67 -13.68
C GLY A 117 -13.50 13.38 -12.62
N GLN A 118 -14.63 13.95 -13.06
CA GLN A 118 -15.57 14.64 -12.19
C GLN A 118 -16.02 13.74 -11.04
N GLY A 119 -15.89 14.22 -9.80
CA GLY A 119 -16.31 13.51 -8.60
C GLY A 119 -15.25 12.59 -7.98
N TRP A 120 -14.03 12.51 -8.52
CA TRP A 120 -12.93 11.81 -7.85
C TRP A 120 -12.64 12.45 -6.48
N GLN A 121 -12.56 11.61 -5.44
CA GLN A 121 -12.51 11.94 -4.01
C GLN A 121 -13.71 12.69 -3.42
N GLU A 122 -14.75 12.97 -4.20
CA GLU A 122 -15.98 13.64 -3.75
C GLU A 122 -17.18 12.68 -3.73
N THR A 123 -17.29 11.84 -4.76
CA THR A 123 -18.35 10.84 -4.95
C THR A 123 -17.81 9.46 -5.34
N ALA A 124 -16.53 9.36 -5.71
CA ALA A 124 -15.83 8.11 -6.01
C ALA A 124 -14.40 8.16 -5.47
N SER A 125 -13.88 7.06 -4.93
CA SER A 125 -12.47 6.96 -4.51
C SER A 125 -12.02 5.50 -4.45
N ASP A 126 -10.71 5.28 -4.31
CA ASP A 126 -10.19 3.99 -3.83
C ASP A 126 -10.20 3.93 -2.28
N PHE A 127 -9.90 2.78 -1.71
CA PHE A 127 -9.57 2.62 -0.27
C PHE A 127 -8.17 1.99 -0.08
N TYR A 128 -7.33 2.09 -1.12
CA TYR A 128 -6.00 1.48 -1.17
C TYR A 128 -4.87 2.47 -0.89
N THR A 129 -5.21 3.76 -0.78
CA THR A 129 -4.38 4.87 -0.34
C THR A 129 -5.00 5.50 0.91
N VAL A 130 -4.19 6.22 1.69
CA VAL A 130 -4.68 6.99 2.85
C VAL A 130 -5.74 8.00 2.42
N GLU A 131 -5.40 8.81 1.40
CA GLU A 131 -6.26 9.86 0.87
C GLU A 131 -7.57 9.29 0.31
N GLY A 132 -7.48 8.20 -0.46
CA GLY A 132 -8.64 7.50 -0.99
C GLY A 132 -9.52 6.95 0.13
N ALA A 133 -8.95 6.26 1.12
CA ALA A 133 -9.72 5.67 2.21
C ALA A 133 -10.43 6.73 3.08
N GLU A 134 -9.79 7.88 3.31
CA GLU A 134 -10.40 9.03 3.98
C GLU A 134 -11.50 9.69 3.13
N ALA A 135 -11.33 9.72 1.80
CA ALA A 135 -12.39 10.16 0.89
C ALA A 135 -13.58 9.19 0.90
N ALA A 136 -13.33 7.88 0.87
CA ALA A 136 -14.35 6.84 0.97
C ALA A 136 -15.16 6.97 2.28
N ALA A 137 -14.50 7.28 3.40
CA ALA A 137 -15.19 7.57 4.68
C ALA A 137 -16.19 8.72 4.52
N ARG A 138 -15.75 9.85 3.95
CA ARG A 138 -16.61 11.04 3.72
C ARG A 138 -17.73 10.78 2.73
N ILE A 139 -17.52 9.90 1.74
CA ILE A 139 -18.53 9.52 0.75
C ILE A 139 -19.59 8.65 1.43
N LEU A 140 -19.17 7.60 2.15
CA LEU A 140 -20.07 6.69 2.86
C LEU A 140 -20.87 7.39 3.95
N GLU A 141 -20.29 8.36 4.66
CA GLU A 141 -20.99 9.15 5.67
C GLU A 141 -22.16 9.95 5.08
N ARG A 142 -22.03 10.44 3.85
CA ARG A 142 -23.06 11.25 3.16
C ARG A 142 -24.07 10.41 2.37
N LEU A 143 -23.82 9.12 2.20
CA LEU A 143 -24.66 8.24 1.39
C LEU A 143 -25.91 7.84 2.19
N ASP A 144 -27.06 8.41 1.84
CA ASP A 144 -28.35 8.13 2.51
C ASP A 144 -29.38 7.39 1.65
N ARG A 145 -29.13 7.35 0.33
CA ARG A 145 -29.93 6.66 -0.69
C ARG A 145 -29.13 6.50 -1.98
N GLY A 146 -29.57 5.61 -2.87
CA GLY A 146 -29.04 5.49 -4.23
C GLY A 146 -28.25 4.20 -4.42
N ARG A 147 -27.05 4.28 -5.00
CA ARG A 147 -26.23 3.11 -5.33
C ARG A 147 -24.79 3.31 -4.86
N LEU A 148 -24.25 2.30 -4.19
CA LEU A 148 -22.82 2.14 -3.93
C LEU A 148 -22.28 1.11 -4.92
N VAL A 149 -21.30 1.50 -5.74
CA VAL A 149 -20.65 0.58 -6.67
C VAL A 149 -19.24 0.29 -6.18
N VAL A 150 -18.96 -0.96 -5.85
CA VAL A 150 -17.60 -1.45 -5.61
C VAL A 150 -17.10 -2.02 -6.92
N ASN A 151 -16.15 -1.34 -7.56
CA ASN A 151 -15.68 -1.67 -8.90
C ASN A 151 -14.22 -2.13 -8.88
N ILE A 152 -13.98 -3.35 -9.37
CA ILE A 152 -12.64 -3.83 -9.69
C ILE A 152 -12.40 -3.52 -11.17
N VAL A 153 -11.53 -2.55 -11.45
CA VAL A 153 -11.29 -2.08 -12.83
C VAL A 153 -10.53 -3.11 -13.65
N GLU A 154 -9.46 -3.67 -13.09
CA GLU A 154 -8.56 -4.60 -13.79
C GLU A 154 -7.87 -5.54 -12.79
N MET A 155 -7.24 -6.60 -13.30
CA MET A 155 -6.41 -7.53 -12.53
C MET A 155 -4.97 -7.50 -13.09
N PRO A 156 -3.94 -7.68 -12.25
CA PRO A 156 -3.99 -8.03 -10.83
C PRO A 156 -4.16 -6.82 -9.89
N ILE A 157 -4.83 -7.05 -8.75
CA ILE A 157 -4.92 -6.09 -7.64
C ILE A 157 -4.20 -6.61 -6.38
N LYS A 158 -3.83 -5.69 -5.49
CA LYS A 158 -3.36 -6.06 -4.14
C LYS A 158 -4.55 -6.46 -3.27
N CYS A 159 -4.40 -7.57 -2.53
CA CYS A 159 -5.44 -8.13 -1.66
C CYS A 159 -6.78 -8.34 -2.41
N PRO A 160 -6.91 -9.39 -3.24
CA PRO A 160 -8.10 -9.60 -4.08
C PRO A 160 -9.41 -9.80 -3.30
N VAL A 161 -9.33 -10.09 -2.01
CA VAL A 161 -10.50 -10.26 -1.13
C VAL A 161 -11.00 -8.91 -0.58
N ALA A 162 -10.15 -7.87 -0.55
CA ALA A 162 -10.47 -6.59 0.08
C ALA A 162 -11.69 -5.87 -0.52
N PRO A 163 -11.94 -5.86 -1.84
CA PRO A 163 -13.15 -5.25 -2.39
C PRO A 163 -14.43 -5.96 -1.91
N LEU A 164 -14.39 -7.29 -1.79
CA LEU A 164 -15.53 -8.06 -1.28
C LEU A 164 -15.77 -7.79 0.21
N GLU A 165 -14.70 -7.75 1.01
CA GLU A 165 -14.77 -7.36 2.42
C GLU A 165 -15.33 -5.94 2.57
N PHE A 166 -14.90 -5.00 1.72
CA PHE A 166 -15.43 -3.64 1.72
C PHE A 166 -16.94 -3.62 1.47
N ALA A 167 -17.44 -4.42 0.52
CA ALA A 167 -18.87 -4.50 0.23
C ALA A 167 -19.68 -4.98 1.46
N PHE A 168 -19.19 -6.00 2.17
CA PHE A 168 -19.82 -6.48 3.40
C PHE A 168 -19.72 -5.49 4.57
N LEU A 169 -18.58 -4.83 4.74
CA LEU A 169 -18.42 -3.79 5.76
C LEU A 169 -19.31 -2.58 5.47
N ALA A 170 -19.47 -2.20 4.20
CA ALA A 170 -20.38 -1.14 3.81
C ALA A 170 -21.85 -1.52 4.06
N ASP A 171 -22.24 -2.76 3.78
CA ASP A 171 -23.57 -3.28 4.10
C ASP A 171 -23.86 -3.16 5.60
N ALA A 172 -22.95 -3.62 6.45
CA ALA A 172 -23.06 -3.53 7.90
C ALA A 172 -23.10 -2.07 8.39
N TYR A 173 -22.16 -1.24 7.95
CA TYR A 173 -22.08 0.18 8.33
C TYR A 173 -23.36 0.96 7.97
N LEU A 174 -23.89 0.76 6.77
CA LEU A 174 -25.12 1.43 6.32
C LEU A 174 -26.36 0.90 7.05
N THR A 175 -26.33 -0.36 7.50
CA THR A 175 -27.38 -0.96 8.35
C THR A 175 -27.38 -0.31 9.72
N GLU A 176 -26.22 -0.16 10.36
CA GLU A 176 -26.07 0.54 11.63
C GLU A 176 -26.50 2.01 11.55
N ARG A 177 -26.25 2.67 10.42
CA ARG A 177 -26.75 4.03 10.14
C ARG A 177 -28.26 4.11 9.87
N GLY A 178 -28.95 2.98 9.69
CA GLY A 178 -30.39 2.94 9.42
C GLY A 178 -30.79 3.42 8.02
N VAL A 179 -29.87 3.42 7.06
CA VAL A 179 -30.12 3.90 5.67
C VAL A 179 -30.00 2.81 4.61
N ARG A 180 -29.59 1.60 5.01
CA ARG A 180 -29.26 0.48 4.11
C ARG A 180 -30.34 0.13 3.09
N ASP A 181 -31.61 0.12 3.51
CA ASP A 181 -32.75 -0.26 2.65
C ASP A 181 -32.96 0.68 1.46
N ARG A 182 -32.39 1.89 1.51
CA ARG A 182 -32.48 2.89 0.43
C ARG A 182 -31.28 2.87 -0.51
N ILE A 183 -30.34 1.95 -0.30
CA ILE A 183 -29.06 1.89 -1.02
C ILE A 183 -28.92 0.52 -1.69
N GLU A 184 -28.67 0.51 -2.98
CA GLU A 184 -28.26 -0.69 -3.72
C GLU A 184 -26.74 -0.81 -3.68
N ILE A 185 -26.22 -1.95 -3.23
CA ILE A 185 -24.78 -2.24 -3.30
C ILE A 185 -24.55 -3.13 -4.52
N VAL A 186 -23.74 -2.64 -5.46
CA VAL A 186 -23.36 -3.36 -6.68
C VAL A 186 -21.89 -3.69 -6.61
N TYR A 187 -21.57 -4.97 -6.77
CA TYR A 187 -20.20 -5.46 -6.89
C TYR A 187 -19.91 -5.71 -8.38
N ALA A 188 -19.09 -4.85 -8.99
CA ALA A 188 -18.70 -4.94 -10.39
C ALA A 188 -17.27 -5.49 -10.49
N THR A 189 -17.12 -6.62 -11.18
CA THR A 189 -15.88 -7.39 -11.22
C THR A 189 -15.64 -7.99 -12.60
N PRO A 190 -14.39 -8.05 -13.09
CA PRO A 190 -14.05 -8.66 -14.37
C PRO A 190 -13.92 -10.19 -14.26
N LEU A 191 -14.25 -10.78 -13.11
CA LEU A 191 -14.18 -12.22 -12.86
C LEU A 191 -15.53 -12.87 -13.10
N ASP A 192 -15.58 -13.86 -14.00
CA ASP A 192 -16.82 -14.52 -14.46
C ASP A 192 -17.52 -15.41 -13.41
N GLY A 193 -17.05 -15.45 -12.15
CA GLY A 193 -17.56 -16.32 -11.10
C GLY A 193 -17.48 -15.74 -9.68
N ALA A 194 -17.46 -14.42 -9.57
CA ALA A 194 -17.43 -13.68 -8.31
C ALA A 194 -18.82 -13.19 -7.88
#